data_AF-A0A2W2DXJ9-F1
#
_entry.id   AF-A0A2W2DXJ9-F1
#
_cell.length_a   1.000
_cell.length_b   1.000
_cell.length_c   1.000
_cell.angle_alpha   90.00
_cell.angle_beta   90.00
_cell.angle_gamma   90.00
#
_symmetry.space_group_name_H-M   'P 1'
#
loop_
_entity.id
_entity.type
_entity.pdbx_description
1 polymer ?
#
loop_
_entity_poly.entity_id
_entity_poly.type
_entity_poly.pdbx_seq_one_letter_code
_entity_poly.pdbx_strand_id
1 'polypeptide(L)'
;MSEHRPYTYVTLSMRPDTEPHVSVSFHTARLKVRSGLLLSNPRPYLDFTSHEANVHISTTGAGPVTDDDLTIAREIFNAAARYLADCEQLHAEQANKDASDTAA
;
A
#
# COMPACT_ATOMS: atom_id res chain seq x y z
N MET A 1 -10.40 17.02 -21.92
CA MET A 1 -9.70 16.50 -20.74
C MET A 1 -10.15 15.06 -20.56
N SER A 2 -9.29 14.07 -20.83
CA SER A 2 -9.69 12.67 -20.68
C SER A 2 -9.96 12.36 -19.21
N GLU A 3 -11.19 11.95 -18.89
CA GLU A 3 -11.57 11.42 -17.58
C GLU A 3 -10.60 10.30 -17.20
N HIS A 4 -9.73 10.54 -16.22
CA HIS A 4 -8.90 9.50 -15.63
C HIS A 4 -9.83 8.58 -14.83
N ARG A 5 -10.26 7.47 -15.45
CA ARG A 5 -11.01 6.43 -14.75
C ARG A 5 -10.02 5.49 -14.05
N PRO A 6 -10.25 5.15 -12.77
CA PRO A 6 -9.40 4.19 -12.08
C PRO A 6 -9.45 2.83 -12.79
N TYR A 7 -8.28 2.26 -13.11
CA TYR A 7 -8.16 0.91 -13.64
C TYR A 7 -7.24 0.09 -12.72
N THR A 8 -7.63 -1.15 -12.47
CA THR A 8 -6.81 -2.11 -11.71
C THR A 8 -6.13 -3.04 -12.70
N TYR A 9 -4.80 -3.09 -12.70
CA TYR A 9 -4.06 -4.08 -13.47
C TYR A 9 -3.21 -4.93 -12.53
N VAL A 10 -3.22 -6.25 -12.77
CA VAL A 10 -2.39 -7.21 -12.05
C VAL A 10 -1.11 -7.41 -12.85
N THR A 11 0.04 -7.31 -12.21
CA THR A 11 1.33 -7.61 -12.85
C THR A 11 1.83 -8.95 -12.36
N LEU A 12 1.98 -9.90 -13.28
CA LEU A 12 2.73 -11.13 -13.05
C LEU A 12 4.13 -10.95 -13.65
N SER A 13 5.17 -10.99 -12.81
CA SER A 13 6.56 -10.95 -13.27
C SER A 13 7.25 -12.26 -12.90
N MET A 14 7.76 -12.97 -13.90
CA MET A 14 8.60 -14.14 -13.71
C MET A 14 9.97 -13.79 -14.28
N ARG A 15 10.98 -13.66 -13.41
CA ARG A 15 12.36 -13.45 -13.82
C ARG A 15 13.20 -14.64 -13.35
N PRO A 16 14.11 -15.16 -14.17
CA PRO A 16 14.88 -16.36 -13.83
C PRO A 16 15.84 -16.16 -12.63
N ASP A 17 16.16 -14.91 -12.29
CA ASP A 17 17.07 -14.50 -11.22
C ASP A 17 16.36 -14.12 -9.91
N THR A 18 15.02 -14.14 -9.86
CA THR A 18 14.25 -13.75 -8.66
C THR A 18 13.25 -14.81 -8.28
N GLU A 19 12.98 -14.94 -6.97
CA GLU A 19 11.92 -15.82 -6.50
C GLU A 19 10.56 -15.44 -7.11
N PRO A 20 9.81 -16.41 -7.67
CA PRO A 20 8.50 -16.13 -8.25
C PRO A 20 7.56 -15.51 -7.22
N HIS A 21 6.88 -14.43 -7.60
CA HIS A 21 5.93 -13.76 -6.73
C HIS A 21 4.73 -13.21 -7.50
N VAL A 22 3.60 -13.15 -6.82
CA VAL A 22 2.42 -12.40 -7.27
C VAL A 22 2.31 -11.16 -6.40
N SER A 23 2.04 -10.00 -7.00
CA SER A 23 1.88 -8.78 -6.23
C SER A 23 0.89 -7.81 -6.85
N VAL A 24 0.29 -6.98 -5.99
CA VAL A 24 -0.52 -5.83 -6.36
C VAL A 24 0.23 -4.59 -5.89
N SER A 25 0.45 -3.64 -6.79
CA SER A 25 1.22 -2.42 -6.50
C SER A 25 0.41 -1.17 -6.83
N PHE A 26 0.48 -0.18 -5.96
CA PHE A 26 0.03 1.18 -6.20
C PHE A 26 1.25 2.07 -6.45
N HIS A 27 1.17 2.90 -7.48
CA HIS A 27 2.28 3.76 -7.90
C HIS A 27 1.83 5.23 -7.93
N THR A 28 2.64 6.09 -7.33
CA THR A 28 2.66 7.53 -7.60
C THR A 28 4.02 7.87 -8.24
N ALA A 29 4.23 9.14 -8.62
CA ALA A 29 5.52 9.59 -9.14
C ALA A 29 6.69 9.42 -8.15
N ARG A 30 6.41 9.30 -6.84
CA ARG A 30 7.42 9.28 -5.78
C ARG A 30 7.38 8.04 -4.88
N LEU A 31 6.31 7.26 -4.94
CA LEU A 31 6.08 6.13 -4.04
C LEU A 31 5.52 4.95 -4.80
N LYS A 32 6.07 3.78 -4.52
CA LYS A 32 5.48 2.49 -4.84
C LYS A 32 5.12 1.81 -3.53
N VAL A 33 3.88 1.37 -3.41
CA VAL A 33 3.43 0.49 -2.31
C VAL A 33 2.98 -0.82 -2.92
N ARG A 34 3.44 -1.95 -2.38
CA ARG A 34 3.17 -3.27 -2.94
C ARG A 34 2.88 -4.28 -1.84
N SER A 35 1.80 -5.03 -2.01
CA SER A 35 1.56 -6.28 -1.29
C SER A 35 1.89 -7.44 -2.20
N GLY A 36 2.66 -8.41 -1.73
CA GLY A 36 3.04 -9.58 -2.51
C GLY A 36 3.07 -10.88 -1.72
N LEU A 37 3.08 -11.98 -2.47
CA LEU A 37 3.21 -13.34 -1.97
C LEU A 37 4.33 -14.04 -2.74
N LEU A 38 5.38 -14.47 -2.04
CA LEU A 38 6.40 -15.37 -2.60
C LEU A 38 5.77 -16.76 -2.80
N LEU A 39 6.00 -17.40 -3.95
CA LEU A 39 5.29 -18.64 -4.31
C LEU A 39 6.04 -19.91 -3.91
N SER A 40 7.38 -19.91 -3.93
CA SER A 40 8.17 -21.10 -3.62
C SER A 40 8.15 -21.43 -2.13
N ASN A 41 8.14 -20.40 -1.29
CA ASN A 41 7.87 -20.51 0.14
C ASN A 41 6.78 -19.48 0.51
N PRO A 42 5.48 -19.86 0.52
CA PRO A 42 4.34 -18.96 0.69
C PRO A 42 4.53 -17.95 1.82
N ARG A 43 4.90 -16.72 1.44
CA ARG A 43 5.21 -15.66 2.39
C ARG A 43 4.61 -14.33 1.96
N PRO A 44 3.66 -13.78 2.74
CA PRO A 44 3.17 -12.46 2.49
C PRO A 44 4.24 -11.43 2.86
N TYR A 45 4.33 -10.37 2.07
CA TYR A 45 5.13 -9.20 2.37
C TYR A 45 4.42 -7.92 1.93
N LEU A 46 4.75 -6.84 2.61
CA LEU A 46 4.38 -5.47 2.27
C LEU A 46 5.66 -4.68 2.01
N ASP A 47 5.66 -3.88 0.96
CA ASP A 47 6.85 -3.21 0.44
C ASP A 47 6.52 -1.76 0.11
N PHE A 48 7.29 -0.84 0.67
CA PHE A 48 7.23 0.60 0.38
C PHE A 48 8.56 1.04 -0.21
N THR A 49 8.55 1.52 -1.44
CA THR A 49 9.74 2.03 -2.10
C THR A 49 9.52 3.47 -2.53
N SER A 50 10.32 4.38 -2.00
CA SER A 50 10.46 5.76 -2.48
C SER A 50 11.92 6.03 -2.85
N HIS A 51 12.22 7.28 -3.23
CA HIS A 51 13.61 7.69 -3.43
C HIS A 51 14.38 7.76 -2.10
N GLU A 52 13.69 8.09 -1.02
CA GLU A 52 14.25 8.35 0.30
C GLU A 52 14.37 7.09 1.15
N ALA A 53 13.50 6.09 0.94
CA ALA A 53 13.49 4.86 1.73
C ALA A 53 12.99 3.66 0.95
N ASN A 54 13.50 2.49 1.34
CA ASN A 54 12.98 1.20 0.92
C ASN A 54 12.71 0.36 2.17
N VAL A 55 11.44 0.03 2.40
CA VAL A 55 10.96 -0.68 3.58
C VAL A 55 10.27 -1.96 3.13
N HIS A 56 10.82 -3.09 3.57
CA HIS A 56 10.27 -4.41 3.33
C HIS A 56 9.79 -5.01 4.66
N ILE A 57 8.52 -5.40 4.72
CA ILE A 57 7.87 -5.92 5.92
C ILE A 57 7.36 -7.32 5.62
N SER A 58 7.80 -8.29 6.40
CA SER A 58 7.19 -9.61 6.51
C SER A 58 7.14 -9.98 7.97
N THR A 59 5.95 -10.29 8.49
CA THR A 59 5.75 -10.61 9.91
C THR A 59 6.32 -11.99 10.25
N THR A 60 6.11 -12.93 9.34
CA THR A 60 6.40 -14.37 9.48
C THR A 60 7.86 -14.76 9.74
N GLY A 61 8.85 -13.86 9.67
CA GLY A 61 10.24 -14.15 10.05
C GLY A 61 10.88 -15.37 9.39
N ALA A 62 10.58 -15.65 8.12
CA ALA A 62 10.98 -16.88 7.41
C ALA A 62 10.20 -18.19 7.78
N GLY A 63 9.27 -18.17 8.75
CA GLY A 63 8.43 -19.31 9.17
C GLY A 63 6.99 -19.31 8.62
N PRO A 64 6.15 -20.28 9.07
CA PRO A 64 4.70 -20.30 8.82
C PRO A 64 4.00 -19.09 9.44
N VAL A 65 2.84 -18.71 8.90
CA VAL A 65 1.99 -17.65 9.48
C VAL A 65 1.39 -18.13 10.80
N THR A 66 1.55 -17.33 11.85
CA THR A 66 1.02 -17.55 13.20
C THR A 66 -0.03 -16.50 13.59
N ASP A 67 -0.69 -16.69 14.73
CA ASP A 67 -1.66 -15.70 15.26
C ASP A 67 -0.98 -14.36 15.62
N ASP A 68 0.27 -14.39 16.06
CA ASP A 68 1.06 -13.19 16.33
C ASP A 68 1.34 -12.42 15.04
N ASP A 69 1.67 -13.13 13.95
CA ASP A 69 1.84 -12.52 12.62
C ASP A 69 0.58 -11.82 12.13
N LEU A 70 -0.57 -12.46 12.35
CA LEU A 70 -1.88 -11.90 11.99
C LEU A 70 -2.20 -10.66 12.82
N THR A 71 -1.87 -10.68 14.11
CA THR A 71 -2.06 -9.55 15.02
C THR A 71 -1.24 -8.34 14.56
N ILE A 72 0.05 -8.54 14.30
CA ILE A 72 0.94 -7.46 13.81
C ILE A 72 0.47 -6.94 12.45
N ALA A 73 0.13 -7.84 11.52
CA ALA A 73 -0.39 -7.43 10.20
C ALA A 73 -1.68 -6.59 10.33
N ARG A 74 -2.55 -6.92 11.29
CA ARG A 74 -3.77 -6.16 11.58
C ARG A 74 -3.46 -4.77 12.14
N GLU A 75 -2.49 -4.67 13.04
CA GLU A 75 -2.06 -3.38 13.60
C GLU A 75 -1.51 -2.45 12.51
N ILE A 76 -0.68 -2.98 11.60
CA ILE A 76 -0.17 -2.23 10.45
C ILE A 76 -1.34 -1.73 9.58
N PHE A 77 -2.31 -2.61 9.29
CA PHE A 77 -3.50 -2.23 8.53
C PHE A 77 -4.30 -1.13 9.23
N ASN A 78 -4.54 -1.25 10.53
CA ASN A 78 -5.29 -0.26 11.30
C ASN A 78 -4.57 1.10 11.35
N ALA A 79 -3.24 1.11 11.44
CA ALA A 79 -2.45 2.34 11.38
C ALA A 79 -2.58 3.03 10.01
N ALA A 80 -2.51 2.25 8.91
CA ALA A 80 -2.71 2.79 7.57
C ALA A 80 -4.16 3.29 7.35
N ALA A 81 -5.16 2.58 7.87
CA ALA A 81 -6.55 3.00 7.82
C ALA A 81 -6.78 4.30 8.60
N ARG A 82 -6.12 4.47 9.76
CA ARG A 82 -6.17 5.71 10.53
C ARG A 82 -5.56 6.88 9.75
N TYR A 83 -4.40 6.66 9.13
CA TYR A 83 -3.77 7.66 8.25
C TYR A 83 -4.71 8.10 7.13
N LEU A 84 -5.42 7.15 6.48
CA LEU A 84 -6.42 7.49 5.46
C LEU A 84 -7.54 8.37 6.03
N ALA A 85 -8.11 8.00 7.18
CA ALA A 85 -9.18 8.78 7.81
C ALA A 85 -8.74 10.21 8.14
N ASP A 86 -7.51 10.39 8.64
CA ASP A 86 -6.97 11.71 8.92
C ASP A 86 -6.79 12.54 7.62
N CYS A 87 -6.34 11.91 6.52
CA CYS A 87 -6.27 12.56 5.20
C CYS A 87 -7.65 12.98 4.68
N GLU A 88 -8.66 12.11 4.79
CA GLU A 88 -10.03 12.39 4.34
C GLU A 88 -10.65 13.55 5.14
N GLN A 89 -10.41 13.58 6.45
CA GLN A 89 -10.87 14.67 7.30
C GLN A 89 -10.24 16.00 6.86
N LEU A 90 -8.90 16.06 6.72
CA LEU A 90 -8.20 17.28 6.31
C LEU A 90 -8.65 17.77 4.92
N HIS A 91 -8.90 16.84 4.00
CA HIS A 91 -9.42 17.17 2.67
C HIS A 91 -10.83 17.78 2.75
N ALA A 92 -11.73 17.22 3.57
CA ALA A 92 -13.07 17.75 3.77
C ALA A 92 -13.06 19.16 4.42
N GLU A 93 -12.16 19.37 5.40
CA GLU A 93 -11.98 20.68 6.03
C GLU A 93 -11.52 21.76 5.04
N GLN A 94 -10.58 21.42 4.13
CA GLN A 94 -10.12 22.35 3.10
C GLN A 94 -11.22 22.71 2.11
N ALA A 95 -11.98 21.72 1.63
CA ALA A 95 -13.08 21.95 0.69
C ALA A 95 -14.15 22.90 1.27
N ASN A 96 -14.42 22.83 2.57
CA ASN A 96 -15.38 23.71 3.24
C ASN A 96 -14.88 25.16 3.36
N LYS A 97 -13.57 25.37 3.57
CA LYS A 97 -12.97 26.71 3.62
C LYS A 97 -13.01 27.40 2.25
N ASP A 98 -12.67 26.67 1.19
CA ASP A 98 -12.69 27.22 -0.17
C ASP A 98 -14.12 27.61 -0.60
N ALA A 99 -15.14 26.86 -0.13
CA ALA A 99 -16.55 27.18 -0.37
C ALA A 99 -17.02 28.42 0.42
N SER A 100 -16.52 28.65 1.64
CA SER A 100 -16.86 29.85 2.42
C SER A 100 -16.18 31.11 1.89
N ASP A 101 -14.94 31.00 1.39
CA ASP A 101 -14.19 32.14 0.84
C ASP A 101 -14.70 32.57 -0.54
N THR A 102 -15.28 31.65 -1.32
CA THR A 102 -15.93 31.99 -2.61
C THR A 102 -17.30 32.67 -2.42
N ALA A 103 -17.92 32.53 -1.24
CA ALA A 103 -19.24 33.09 -0.93
C ALA A 103 -19.19 34.44 -0.19
N ALA A 104 -17.99 34.94 0.13
CA ALA A 104 -17.72 36.22 0.79
C ALA A 104 -17.20 37.26 -0.22
#